data_AF-A0A1Q7C5D6-F1
#
_entry.id   AF-A0A1Q7C5D6-F1
#
_cell.length_a   1.000
_cell.length_b   1.000
_cell.length_c   1.000
_cell.angle_alpha   90.00
_cell.angle_beta   90.00
_cell.angle_gamma   90.00
#
_symmetry.space_group_name_H-M   'P 1'
#
loop_
_entity.id
_entity.type
_entity.pdbx_description
1 polymer ?
#
loop_
_entity_poly.entity_id
_entity_poly.type
_entity_poly.pdbx_seq_one_letter_code
_entity_poly.pdbx_strand_id
1 'polypeptide(L)'
;MSAKRPVRRATPLRKPVAGTPAWVMPVAVVAGIAVLIAAFWVIHWYTTPLPPKPLSQDTTTVVVSMMTGLPASEFDAVGQGTANNLIKPVSGTKLLGSTGKPEVFYLGAEYCPFCAAERWPLIIALSRFGTFTGLQTTTSSSTDVYPNTMTFTFRKAQYTSQYIDFRAVETTDRDQNPLQTPSTSEQKLVSQYNIAGSIPFVDFANQYVFTGATYSPDTITGMSWQAVAGTLQQPDSTQAKAIIGSANLITAAVCKITGDQPATVCASATIQNLEKTLK
;
A
#
# COMPACT_ATOMS: atom_id res chain seq x y z
N MET A 1 89.63 -45.73 -2.50
CA MET A 1 88.38 -45.69 -3.29
C MET A 1 87.29 -46.49 -2.57
N SER A 2 86.30 -45.81 -2.01
CA SER A 2 84.85 -46.14 -2.09
C SER A 2 84.09 -45.31 -1.06
N ALA A 3 83.54 -44.19 -1.51
CA ALA A 3 82.67 -43.35 -0.71
C ALA A 3 81.32 -44.07 -0.47
N LYS A 4 80.97 -44.36 0.78
CA LYS A 4 79.62 -44.83 1.14
C LYS A 4 78.66 -43.63 1.11
N ARG A 5 77.67 -43.69 0.21
CA ARG A 5 76.58 -42.72 0.07
C ARG A 5 75.76 -42.61 1.36
N PRO A 6 75.31 -41.41 1.77
CA PRO A 6 74.38 -41.27 2.89
C PRO A 6 72.99 -41.75 2.49
N VAL A 7 72.38 -42.59 3.33
CA VAL A 7 70.99 -43.05 3.22
C VAL A 7 70.06 -41.89 3.60
N ARG A 8 69.23 -41.43 2.65
CA ARG A 8 68.16 -40.46 2.93
C ARG A 8 67.12 -41.11 3.84
N ARG A 9 66.88 -40.53 5.02
CA ARG A 9 65.73 -40.90 5.87
C ARG A 9 64.44 -40.49 5.17
N ALA A 10 63.51 -41.43 5.02
CA ALA A 10 62.17 -41.17 4.50
C ALA A 10 61.39 -40.29 5.50
N THR A 11 60.83 -39.19 5.01
CA THR A 11 59.94 -38.31 5.79
C THR A 11 58.65 -39.08 6.13
N PRO A 12 58.14 -39.04 7.37
CA PRO A 12 56.89 -39.71 7.71
C PRO A 12 55.73 -39.09 6.92
N LEU A 13 55.07 -39.90 6.09
CA LEU A 13 53.82 -39.53 5.43
C LEU A 13 52.76 -39.26 6.50
N ARG A 14 52.38 -37.99 6.67
CA ARG A 14 51.23 -37.62 7.51
C ARG A 14 49.98 -38.29 6.92
N LYS A 15 49.29 -39.08 7.74
CA LYS A 15 47.99 -39.68 7.37
C LYS A 15 47.03 -38.55 6.96
N PRO A 16 46.30 -38.67 5.83
CA PRO A 16 45.29 -37.70 5.46
C PRO A 16 44.21 -37.68 6.54
N VAL A 17 44.04 -36.51 7.18
CA VAL A 17 42.89 -36.27 8.06
C VAL A 17 41.67 -36.23 7.15
N ALA A 18 40.65 -37.04 7.44
CA ALA A 18 39.39 -37.00 6.69
C ALA A 18 38.79 -35.59 6.86
N GLY A 19 38.87 -34.78 5.82
CA GLY A 19 38.23 -33.47 5.79
C GLY A 19 36.72 -33.64 5.79
N THR A 20 36.01 -32.76 6.49
CA THR A 20 34.54 -32.67 6.36
C THR A 20 34.18 -32.52 4.88
N PRO A 21 33.32 -33.39 4.34
CA PRO A 21 32.93 -33.31 2.94
C PRO A 21 32.41 -31.92 2.59
N ALA A 22 32.78 -31.40 1.41
CA ALA A 22 32.46 -30.03 1.00
C ALA A 22 30.94 -29.72 0.98
N TRP A 23 30.08 -30.75 0.93
CA TRP A 23 28.62 -30.62 0.95
C TRP A 23 28.04 -30.36 2.35
N VAL A 24 28.77 -30.67 3.43
CA VAL A 24 28.26 -30.56 4.81
C VAL A 24 27.97 -29.11 5.19
N MET A 25 28.84 -28.17 4.78
CA MET A 25 28.66 -26.74 5.07
C MET A 25 27.44 -26.14 4.34
N PRO A 26 27.24 -26.31 3.02
CA PRO A 26 26.01 -25.88 2.35
C PRO A 26 24.74 -26.46 2.97
N VAL A 27 24.73 -27.76 3.30
CA VAL A 27 23.55 -28.41 3.90
C VAL A 27 23.25 -27.86 5.29
N ALA A 28 24.28 -27.64 6.13
CA ALA A 28 24.11 -27.04 7.45
C ALA A 28 23.58 -25.60 7.36
N VAL A 29 24.04 -24.80 6.39
CA VAL A 29 23.54 -23.44 6.15
C VAL A 29 22.08 -23.45 5.72
N VAL A 30 21.71 -24.31 4.76
CA VAL A 30 20.31 -24.43 4.31
C VAL A 30 19.39 -24.89 5.44
N ALA A 31 19.82 -25.89 6.23
CA ALA A 31 19.05 -26.35 7.38
C ALA A 31 18.90 -25.25 8.45
N GLY A 32 19.96 -24.48 8.72
CA GLY A 32 19.90 -23.33 9.63
C GLY A 32 18.92 -22.26 9.15
N ILE A 33 18.96 -21.89 7.87
CA ILE A 33 18.00 -20.95 7.27
C ILE A 33 16.57 -21.47 7.37
N ALA A 34 16.33 -22.76 7.07
CA ALA A 34 15.01 -23.36 7.18
C ALA A 34 14.46 -23.32 8.62
N VAL A 35 15.30 -23.56 9.62
CA VAL A 35 14.92 -23.45 11.04
C VAL A 35 14.58 -22.00 11.41
N LEU A 36 15.36 -21.02 10.94
CA LEU A 36 15.07 -19.61 11.19
C LEU A 36 13.75 -19.16 10.55
N ILE A 37 13.48 -19.60 9.32
CA ILE A 37 12.21 -19.34 8.63
C ILE A 37 11.06 -19.99 9.39
N ALA A 38 11.18 -21.25 9.81
CA ALA A 38 10.15 -21.94 10.57
C ALA A 38 9.89 -21.27 11.93
N ALA A 39 10.95 -20.90 12.66
CA ALA A 39 10.83 -20.17 13.92
C ALA A 39 10.16 -18.80 13.73
N PHE A 40 10.52 -18.06 12.68
CA PHE A 40 9.86 -16.80 12.32
C PHE A 40 8.37 -17.01 12.07
N TRP A 41 7.98 -18.00 11.25
CA TRP A 41 6.57 -18.30 10.98
C TRP A 41 5.80 -18.73 12.23
N VAL A 42 6.41 -19.52 13.12
CA VAL A 42 5.80 -19.92 14.40
C VAL A 42 5.61 -18.71 15.31
N ILE A 43 6.64 -17.87 15.49
CA ILE A 43 6.55 -16.66 16.32
C ILE A 43 5.51 -15.71 15.73
N HIS A 44 5.53 -15.50 14.43
CA HIS A 44 4.54 -14.68 13.73
C HIS A 44 3.12 -15.20 13.98
N TRP A 45 2.87 -16.50 13.77
CA TRP A 45 1.58 -17.12 14.04
C TRP A 45 1.10 -16.94 15.49
N TYR A 46 1.99 -17.07 16.48
CA TYR A 46 1.65 -16.89 17.89
C TYR A 46 1.50 -15.42 18.32
N THR A 47 2.05 -14.46 17.56
CA THR A 47 2.03 -13.03 17.89
C THR A 47 1.06 -12.22 17.03
N THR A 48 0.55 -12.76 15.92
CA THR A 48 -0.45 -12.10 15.09
C THR A 48 -1.76 -11.93 15.86
N PRO A 49 -2.18 -10.69 16.17
CA PRO A 49 -3.45 -10.44 16.84
C PRO A 49 -4.60 -10.97 16.00
N LEU A 50 -5.68 -11.45 16.63
CA LEU A 50 -6.89 -11.83 15.91
C LEU A 50 -7.40 -10.64 15.09
N PRO A 51 -7.94 -10.87 13.87
CA PRO A 51 -8.52 -9.79 13.08
C PRO A 51 -9.63 -9.11 13.87
N PRO A 52 -9.61 -7.77 13.99
CA PRO A 52 -10.70 -7.06 14.63
C PRO A 52 -11.99 -7.30 13.84
N LYS A 53 -13.11 -7.42 14.55
CA LYS A 53 -14.42 -7.57 13.90
C LYS A 53 -14.73 -6.30 13.10
N PRO A 54 -15.30 -6.44 11.88
CA PRO A 54 -15.86 -5.29 11.16
C PRO A 54 -16.80 -4.49 12.06
N LEU A 55 -16.71 -3.17 11.94
CA LEU A 55 -17.55 -2.23 12.65
C LEU A 55 -19.01 -2.34 12.19
N SER A 56 -19.94 -1.96 13.05
CA SER A 56 -21.33 -1.72 12.63
C SER A 56 -21.37 -0.59 11.60
N GLN A 57 -22.46 -0.52 10.81
CA GLN A 57 -22.62 0.53 9.81
C GLN A 57 -22.61 1.93 10.45
N ASP A 58 -23.30 2.10 11.58
CA ASP A 58 -23.35 3.39 12.29
C ASP A 58 -21.96 3.84 12.76
N THR A 59 -21.18 2.92 13.34
CA THR A 59 -19.81 3.23 13.78
C THR A 59 -18.90 3.51 12.59
N THR A 60 -19.08 2.80 11.47
CA THR A 60 -18.36 3.05 10.23
C THR A 60 -18.63 4.46 9.72
N THR A 61 -19.90 4.90 9.70
CA THR A 61 -20.28 6.26 9.32
C THR A 61 -19.62 7.31 10.21
N VAL A 62 -19.57 7.08 11.53
CA VAL A 62 -18.89 7.99 12.47
C VAL A 62 -17.40 8.10 12.14
N VAL A 63 -16.70 6.98 11.98
CA VAL A 63 -15.26 6.98 11.63
C VAL A 63 -15.02 7.71 10.31
N VAL A 64 -15.81 7.41 9.28
CA VAL A 64 -15.71 8.09 7.97
C VAL A 64 -15.94 9.58 8.11
N SER A 65 -16.94 10.01 8.89
CA SER A 65 -17.19 11.44 9.11
C SER A 65 -16.04 12.15 9.83
N MET A 66 -15.38 11.49 10.79
CA MET A 66 -14.21 12.05 11.50
C MET A 66 -13.04 12.27 10.55
N MET A 67 -12.76 11.31 9.66
CA MET A 67 -11.62 11.41 8.74
C MET A 67 -11.89 12.34 7.53
N THR A 68 -13.14 12.48 7.08
CA THR A 68 -13.49 13.33 5.92
C THR A 68 -13.93 14.73 6.32
N GLY A 69 -14.33 14.96 7.57
CA GLY A 69 -14.74 16.25 8.12
C GLY A 69 -13.61 17.13 8.65
N LEU A 70 -12.35 16.81 8.34
CA LEU A 70 -11.19 17.59 8.75
C LEU A 70 -11.22 19.01 8.15
N PRO A 71 -10.91 20.06 8.91
CA PRO A 71 -10.85 21.41 8.36
C PRO A 71 -9.66 21.58 7.41
N ALA A 72 -9.79 22.49 6.43
CA ALA A 72 -8.74 22.76 5.43
C ALA A 72 -7.37 23.09 6.07
N SER A 73 -7.37 23.72 7.23
CA SER A 73 -6.16 24.04 8.00
C SER A 73 -5.35 22.81 8.41
N GLU A 74 -5.99 21.66 8.66
CA GLU A 74 -5.27 20.41 8.98
C GLU A 74 -4.52 19.88 7.76
N PHE A 75 -5.17 19.93 6.60
CA PHE A 75 -4.54 19.57 5.33
C PHE A 75 -3.37 20.49 5.01
N ASP A 76 -3.52 21.79 5.23
CA ASP A 76 -2.45 22.77 5.01
C ASP A 76 -1.30 22.59 6.01
N ALA A 77 -1.59 22.33 7.28
CA ALA A 77 -0.58 22.09 8.31
C ALA A 77 0.25 20.83 8.02
N VAL A 78 -0.37 19.77 7.50
CA VAL A 78 0.33 18.53 7.15
C VAL A 78 1.14 18.69 5.86
N GLY A 79 0.60 19.34 4.84
CA GLY A 79 1.25 19.40 3.52
C GLY A 79 1.44 18.02 2.91
N GLN A 80 2.63 17.70 2.39
CA GLN A 80 2.97 16.33 1.99
C GLN A 80 3.18 15.39 3.19
N GLY A 81 3.49 15.96 4.37
CA GLY A 81 3.88 15.19 5.55
C GLY A 81 5.02 14.22 5.25
N THR A 82 4.80 12.95 5.56
CA THR A 82 5.75 11.84 5.30
C THR A 82 5.32 10.95 4.15
N ALA A 83 4.35 11.41 3.33
CA ALA A 83 3.86 10.62 2.22
C ALA A 83 4.91 10.48 1.11
N ASN A 84 5.04 9.27 0.60
CA ASN A 84 5.85 8.95 -0.55
C ASN A 84 5.09 9.37 -1.82
N ASN A 85 5.64 10.34 -2.55
CA ASN A 85 5.08 10.69 -3.85
C ASN A 85 5.43 9.64 -4.90
N LEU A 86 4.48 8.75 -5.16
CA LEU A 86 4.56 7.70 -6.17
C LEU A 86 3.85 8.08 -7.48
N ILE A 87 3.18 9.23 -7.50
CA ILE A 87 2.34 9.67 -8.61
C ILE A 87 3.21 10.16 -9.75
N LYS A 88 3.02 9.56 -10.92
CA LYS A 88 3.80 9.87 -12.14
C LYS A 88 2.86 10.23 -13.28
N PRO A 89 3.22 11.20 -14.12
CA PRO A 89 2.46 11.52 -15.32
C PRO A 89 2.54 10.39 -16.34
N VAL A 90 1.47 10.25 -17.12
CA VAL A 90 1.37 9.32 -18.25
C VAL A 90 0.76 10.02 -19.45
N SER A 91 1.08 9.54 -20.65
CA SER A 91 0.64 10.15 -21.91
C SER A 91 -0.55 9.41 -22.53
N GLY A 92 -1.68 9.40 -21.83
CA GLY A 92 -2.91 8.76 -22.28
C GLY A 92 -3.97 9.74 -22.75
N THR A 93 -4.93 9.27 -23.56
CA THR A 93 -6.19 10.00 -23.78
C THR A 93 -6.95 10.04 -22.46
N LYS A 94 -7.42 11.24 -22.08
CA LYS A 94 -8.14 11.45 -20.82
C LYS A 94 -9.28 10.44 -20.66
N LEU A 95 -9.18 9.61 -19.62
CA LEU A 95 -10.19 8.61 -19.30
C LEU A 95 -11.40 9.30 -18.64
N LEU A 96 -12.57 9.03 -19.19
CA LEU A 96 -13.85 9.53 -18.70
C LEU A 96 -14.68 8.35 -18.18
N GLY A 97 -15.35 8.57 -17.05
CA GLY A 97 -16.22 7.56 -16.44
C GLY A 97 -17.64 7.59 -16.99
N SER A 98 -18.51 6.83 -16.33
CA SER A 98 -19.90 6.62 -16.74
C SER A 98 -20.75 7.90 -16.90
N THR A 99 -20.37 9.01 -16.26
CA THR A 99 -21.09 10.29 -16.36
C THR A 99 -20.36 11.32 -17.23
N GLY A 100 -19.29 10.92 -17.90
CA GLY A 100 -18.49 11.79 -18.78
C GLY A 100 -17.50 12.69 -18.03
N LYS A 101 -17.35 12.51 -16.71
CA LYS A 101 -16.36 13.22 -15.89
C LYS A 101 -15.01 12.48 -15.92
N PRO A 102 -13.88 13.14 -15.64
CA PRO A 102 -12.59 12.47 -15.47
C PRO A 102 -12.71 11.31 -14.47
N GLU A 103 -12.28 10.11 -14.84
CA GLU A 103 -12.38 8.94 -13.96
C GLU A 103 -11.13 8.81 -13.08
N VAL A 104 -11.32 8.57 -11.79
CA VAL A 104 -10.29 8.01 -10.91
C VAL A 104 -10.55 6.52 -10.79
N PHE A 105 -9.63 5.71 -11.29
CA PHE A 105 -9.74 4.26 -11.26
C PHE A 105 -8.84 3.68 -10.17
N TYR A 106 -9.37 2.74 -9.38
CA TYR A 106 -8.63 2.00 -8.35
C TYR A 106 -8.74 0.50 -8.62
N LEU A 107 -7.60 -0.20 -8.58
CA LEU A 107 -7.52 -1.65 -8.53
C LEU A 107 -6.82 -2.10 -7.26
N GLY A 108 -7.49 -2.96 -6.50
CA GLY A 108 -6.94 -3.53 -5.28
C GLY A 108 -7.52 -4.90 -4.94
N ALA A 109 -7.21 -5.34 -3.73
CA ALA A 109 -7.73 -6.54 -3.11
C ALA A 109 -7.80 -6.34 -1.59
N GLU A 110 -8.80 -6.92 -0.93
CA GLU A 110 -8.95 -6.74 0.52
C GLU A 110 -7.81 -7.43 1.28
N TYR A 111 -7.27 -8.56 0.79
CA TYR A 111 -6.13 -9.25 1.45
C TYR A 111 -4.86 -8.41 1.55
N CYS A 112 -4.67 -7.44 0.65
CA CYS A 112 -3.43 -6.71 0.45
C CYS A 112 -3.25 -5.58 1.49
N PRO A 113 -2.24 -5.61 2.37
CA PRO A 113 -2.05 -4.60 3.41
C PRO A 113 -1.66 -3.22 2.88
N PHE A 114 -0.93 -3.15 1.76
CA PHE A 114 -0.65 -1.88 1.09
C PHE A 114 -1.92 -1.24 0.52
N CYS A 115 -2.83 -2.07 0.02
CA CYS A 115 -4.16 -1.66 -0.42
C CYS A 115 -4.97 -1.18 0.79
N ALA A 116 -4.87 -1.91 1.92
CA ALA A 116 -5.51 -1.53 3.18
C ALA A 116 -5.06 -0.15 3.68
N ALA A 117 -3.77 0.16 3.59
CA ALA A 117 -3.24 1.48 3.86
C ALA A 117 -3.80 2.53 2.89
N GLU A 118 -3.66 2.32 1.58
CA GLU A 118 -3.99 3.33 0.57
C GLU A 118 -5.49 3.70 0.49
N ARG A 119 -6.41 2.83 0.92
CA ARG A 119 -7.84 3.17 0.96
C ARG A 119 -8.15 4.36 1.87
N TRP A 120 -7.41 4.55 2.96
CA TRP A 120 -7.59 5.68 3.87
C TRP A 120 -7.40 7.04 3.17
N PRO A 121 -6.23 7.34 2.58
CA PRO A 121 -6.01 8.61 1.90
C PRO A 121 -6.89 8.77 0.66
N LEU A 122 -7.23 7.70 -0.07
CA LEU A 122 -8.19 7.76 -1.17
C LEU A 122 -9.57 8.23 -0.71
N ILE A 123 -10.10 7.66 0.38
CA ILE A 123 -11.40 8.08 0.92
C ILE A 123 -11.35 9.55 1.33
N ILE A 124 -10.30 9.97 2.05
CA ILE A 124 -10.15 11.36 2.51
C ILE A 124 -10.07 12.32 1.32
N ALA A 125 -9.17 12.06 0.37
CA ALA A 125 -8.94 12.92 -0.78
C ALA A 125 -10.19 13.06 -1.65
N LEU A 126 -10.81 11.94 -2.03
CA LEU A 126 -11.97 11.95 -2.93
C LEU A 126 -13.21 12.53 -2.23
N SER A 127 -13.33 12.43 -0.91
CA SER A 127 -14.41 13.10 -0.16
C SER A 127 -14.34 14.63 -0.19
N ARG A 128 -13.22 15.21 -0.63
CA ARG A 128 -13.12 16.67 -0.89
C ARG A 128 -13.81 17.08 -2.20
N PHE A 129 -14.10 16.12 -3.08
CA PHE A 129 -14.73 16.32 -4.39
C PHE A 129 -16.13 15.69 -4.49
N GLY A 130 -16.53 14.89 -3.51
CA GLY A 130 -17.75 14.10 -3.57
C GLY A 130 -18.08 13.42 -2.27
N THR A 131 -18.92 12.40 -2.34
CA THR A 131 -19.41 11.70 -1.14
C THR A 131 -19.42 10.21 -1.39
N PHE A 132 -18.86 9.46 -0.44
CA PHE A 132 -19.00 8.01 -0.37
C PHE A 132 -20.25 7.63 0.43
N THR A 133 -20.94 6.59 -0.02
CA THR A 133 -21.97 5.89 0.74
C THR A 133 -21.73 4.38 0.68
N GLY A 134 -22.22 3.64 1.66
CA GLY A 134 -22.07 2.18 1.68
C GLY A 134 -20.65 1.67 1.91
N LEU A 135 -19.73 2.51 2.39
CA LEU A 135 -18.42 2.05 2.86
C LEU A 135 -18.60 1.07 4.02
N GLN A 136 -17.83 -0.02 3.96
CA GLN A 136 -17.78 -1.05 4.99
C GLN A 136 -16.33 -1.22 5.45
N THR A 137 -16.15 -1.73 6.65
CA THR A 137 -14.83 -2.01 7.22
C THR A 137 -14.43 -3.47 6.99
N THR A 138 -13.13 -3.69 6.77
CA THR A 138 -12.52 -5.02 6.61
C THR A 138 -11.05 -4.93 7.02
N THR A 139 -10.33 -6.03 7.07
CA THR A 139 -8.88 -6.01 7.30
C THR A 139 -8.15 -6.77 6.20
N SER A 140 -6.86 -6.49 6.03
CA SER A 140 -5.98 -7.33 5.23
C SER A 140 -5.93 -8.78 5.74
N SER A 141 -5.29 -9.64 4.93
CA SER A 141 -5.03 -11.03 5.31
C SER A 141 -4.26 -11.10 6.62
N SER A 142 -4.51 -12.16 7.40
CA SER A 142 -3.77 -12.46 8.62
C SER A 142 -2.38 -13.06 8.37
N THR A 143 -2.04 -13.38 7.12
CA THR A 143 -0.80 -14.11 6.76
C THR A 143 0.13 -13.30 5.87
N ASP A 144 -0.15 -12.02 5.65
CA ASP A 144 0.71 -11.10 4.89
C ASP A 144 1.68 -10.36 5.83
N VAL A 145 2.64 -9.62 5.26
CA VAL A 145 3.74 -8.95 5.99
C VAL A 145 3.25 -7.92 7.03
N TYR A 146 2.06 -7.36 6.83
CA TYR A 146 1.35 -6.53 7.81
C TYR A 146 -0.03 -7.14 8.07
N PRO A 147 -0.12 -8.14 8.96
CA PRO A 147 -1.31 -8.93 9.11
C PRO A 147 -2.45 -8.12 9.72
N ASN A 148 -3.67 -8.39 9.30
CA ASN A 148 -4.89 -7.80 9.87
C ASN A 148 -4.88 -6.25 9.90
N THR A 149 -4.23 -5.62 8.92
CA THR A 149 -4.26 -4.17 8.73
C THR A 149 -5.71 -3.73 8.48
N MET A 150 -6.32 -3.06 9.47
CA MET A 150 -7.64 -2.46 9.41
C MET A 150 -7.81 -1.42 8.29
N THR A 151 -8.92 -1.52 7.57
CA THR A 151 -9.21 -0.67 6.41
C THR A 151 -10.71 -0.66 6.07
N PHE A 152 -11.04 -0.05 4.96
CA PHE A 152 -12.35 -0.07 4.35
C PHE A 152 -12.34 -0.99 3.12
N THR A 153 -13.50 -1.27 2.56
CA THR A 153 -13.63 -1.91 1.25
C THR A 153 -14.46 -1.04 0.33
N PHE A 154 -14.02 -0.91 -0.92
CA PHE A 154 -14.80 -0.22 -1.95
C PHE A 154 -15.83 -1.12 -2.64
N ARG A 155 -15.85 -2.44 -2.36
CA ARG A 155 -16.65 -3.43 -3.09
C ARG A 155 -18.12 -3.04 -3.25
N LYS A 156 -18.72 -2.50 -2.21
CA LYS A 156 -20.13 -2.05 -2.17
C LYS A 156 -20.26 -0.53 -2.00
N ALA A 157 -19.14 0.19 -2.01
CA ALA A 157 -19.15 1.63 -1.87
C ALA A 157 -19.68 2.27 -3.15
N GLN A 158 -20.48 3.32 -2.98
CA GLN A 158 -20.94 4.18 -4.06
C GLN A 158 -20.30 5.54 -3.86
N TYR A 159 -19.94 6.20 -4.96
CA TYR A 159 -19.36 7.52 -4.95
C TYR A 159 -20.13 8.46 -5.87
N THR A 160 -20.46 9.64 -5.37
CA THR A 160 -21.14 10.69 -6.15
C THR A 160 -20.34 11.98 -6.08
N SER A 161 -20.15 12.63 -7.23
CA SER A 161 -19.39 13.88 -7.33
C SER A 161 -19.84 14.70 -8.54
N GLN A 162 -19.64 16.02 -8.45
CA GLN A 162 -19.81 16.93 -9.58
C GLN A 162 -18.54 17.04 -10.45
N TYR A 163 -17.40 16.54 -9.98
CA TYR A 163 -16.08 16.82 -10.59
C TYR A 163 -15.43 15.60 -11.23
N ILE A 164 -15.58 14.42 -10.64
CA ILE A 164 -14.94 13.18 -11.09
C ILE A 164 -15.89 12.00 -11.00
N ASP A 165 -15.63 10.95 -11.78
CA ASP A 165 -16.18 9.63 -11.55
C ASP A 165 -15.16 8.78 -10.79
N PHE A 166 -15.61 7.90 -9.90
CA PHE A 166 -14.73 6.97 -9.20
C PHE A 166 -15.15 5.54 -9.50
N ARG A 167 -14.19 4.74 -9.97
CA ARG A 167 -14.38 3.34 -10.27
C ARG A 167 -13.35 2.51 -9.51
N ALA A 168 -13.82 1.74 -8.53
CA ALA A 168 -12.98 0.83 -7.76
C ALA A 168 -13.28 -0.64 -8.07
N VAL A 169 -12.23 -1.45 -8.18
CA VAL A 169 -12.31 -2.91 -8.30
C VAL A 169 -11.55 -3.56 -7.14
N GLU A 170 -12.28 -4.26 -6.29
CA GLU A 170 -11.74 -5.14 -5.26
C GLU A 170 -11.76 -6.58 -5.78
N THR A 171 -10.59 -7.11 -6.14
CA THR A 171 -10.50 -8.38 -6.86
C THR A 171 -10.82 -9.59 -6.00
N THR A 172 -10.37 -9.59 -4.74
CA THR A 172 -10.51 -10.69 -3.79
C THR A 172 -10.72 -10.17 -2.38
N ASP A 173 -11.36 -10.97 -1.53
CA ASP A 173 -11.56 -10.68 -0.11
C ASP A 173 -10.26 -10.93 0.68
N ARG A 174 -10.32 -10.75 1.99
CA ARG A 174 -9.17 -10.94 2.87
C ARG A 174 -8.62 -12.37 2.90
N ASP A 175 -9.48 -13.35 2.62
CA ASP A 175 -9.17 -14.77 2.56
C ASP A 175 -8.87 -15.22 1.11
N GLN A 176 -8.69 -14.25 0.20
CA GLN A 176 -8.40 -14.42 -1.22
C GLN A 176 -9.52 -15.07 -2.04
N ASN A 177 -10.76 -15.10 -1.52
CA ASN A 177 -11.90 -15.52 -2.32
C ASN A 177 -12.22 -14.44 -3.37
N PRO A 178 -12.58 -14.79 -4.61
CA PRO A 178 -12.92 -13.83 -5.65
C PRO A 178 -14.09 -12.91 -5.27
N LEU A 179 -13.96 -11.61 -5.55
CA LEU A 179 -14.99 -10.59 -5.31
C LEU A 179 -15.49 -9.93 -6.59
N GLN A 180 -14.59 -9.30 -7.35
CA GLN A 180 -14.89 -8.61 -8.60
C GLN A 180 -13.84 -8.94 -9.66
N THR A 181 -14.25 -8.98 -10.92
CA THR A 181 -13.34 -9.16 -12.06
C THR A 181 -13.25 -7.84 -12.81
N PRO A 182 -12.04 -7.30 -13.04
CA PRO A 182 -11.89 -6.11 -13.86
C PRO A 182 -12.39 -6.38 -15.29
N SER A 183 -13.08 -5.42 -15.89
CA SER A 183 -13.52 -5.50 -17.29
C SER A 183 -12.34 -5.52 -18.26
N THR A 184 -12.56 -5.84 -19.54
CA THR A 184 -11.48 -5.86 -20.55
C THR A 184 -10.79 -4.49 -20.69
N SER A 185 -11.54 -3.38 -20.59
CA SER A 185 -10.95 -2.03 -20.66
C SER A 185 -10.15 -1.70 -19.40
N GLU A 186 -10.63 -2.09 -18.21
CA GLU A 186 -9.92 -1.92 -16.94
C GLU A 186 -8.62 -2.76 -16.93
N GLN A 187 -8.67 -4.01 -17.41
CA GLN A 187 -7.46 -4.85 -17.54
C GLN A 187 -6.46 -4.25 -18.52
N LYS A 188 -6.92 -3.67 -19.64
CA LYS A 188 -6.05 -2.99 -20.60
C LYS A 188 -5.38 -1.77 -19.98
N LEU A 189 -6.12 -0.94 -19.23
CA LEU A 189 -5.59 0.22 -18.50
C LEU A 189 -4.49 -0.22 -17.52
N VAL A 190 -4.78 -1.23 -16.69
CA VAL A 190 -3.82 -1.76 -15.71
C VAL A 190 -2.60 -2.34 -16.41
N SER A 191 -2.77 -3.13 -17.47
CA SER A 191 -1.65 -3.74 -18.20
C SER A 191 -0.75 -2.71 -18.87
N GLN A 192 -1.30 -1.56 -19.24
CA GLN A 192 -0.57 -0.47 -19.88
C GLN A 192 0.35 0.26 -18.89
N TYR A 193 -0.09 0.49 -17.65
CA TYR A 193 0.61 1.34 -16.69
C TYR A 193 1.17 0.62 -15.47
N ASN A 194 0.74 -0.61 -15.20
CA ASN A 194 1.15 -1.42 -14.07
C ASN A 194 1.80 -2.74 -14.53
N ILE A 195 2.88 -2.62 -15.28
CA ILE A 195 3.61 -3.76 -15.88
C ILE A 195 4.08 -4.78 -14.81
N ALA A 196 4.41 -4.29 -13.61
CA ALA A 196 4.83 -5.14 -12.49
C ALA A 196 3.67 -5.93 -11.83
N GLY A 197 2.42 -5.57 -12.10
CA GLY A 197 1.24 -6.25 -11.55
C GLY A 197 1.02 -6.04 -10.05
N SER A 198 1.64 -5.02 -9.45
CA SER A 198 1.50 -4.76 -8.01
C SER A 198 0.20 -4.03 -7.67
N ILE A 199 -0.32 -4.23 -6.46
CA ILE A 199 -1.51 -3.53 -5.96
C ILE A 199 -1.18 -2.81 -4.63
N PRO A 200 -1.82 -1.68 -4.33
CA PRO A 200 -2.89 -1.03 -5.10
C PRO A 200 -2.35 -0.34 -6.36
N PHE A 201 -3.18 -0.21 -7.38
CA PHE A 201 -2.94 0.62 -8.56
C PHE A 201 -4.03 1.68 -8.64
N VAL A 202 -3.62 2.92 -8.91
CA VAL A 202 -4.54 4.05 -9.08
C VAL A 202 -4.18 4.79 -10.36
N ASP A 203 -5.21 5.06 -11.16
CA ASP A 203 -5.15 5.91 -12.34
C ASP A 203 -6.02 7.16 -12.13
N PHE A 204 -5.48 8.30 -12.52
CA PHE A 204 -6.14 9.60 -12.52
C PHE A 204 -6.38 10.02 -13.96
N ALA A 205 -7.53 9.66 -14.48
CA ALA A 205 -8.04 9.99 -15.79
C ALA A 205 -7.03 9.71 -16.92
N ASN A 206 -6.20 8.68 -16.79
CA ASN A 206 -5.15 8.35 -17.76
C ASN A 206 -4.17 9.51 -18.02
N GLN A 207 -3.97 10.36 -17.02
CA GLN A 207 -3.02 11.49 -17.03
C GLN A 207 -1.93 11.32 -15.97
N TYR A 208 -2.26 10.67 -14.85
CA TYR A 208 -1.32 10.31 -13.79
C TYR A 208 -1.66 8.93 -13.25
N VAL A 209 -0.65 8.20 -12.80
CA VAL A 209 -0.84 6.89 -12.16
C VAL A 209 0.09 6.73 -10.97
N PHE A 210 -0.26 5.82 -10.05
CA PHE A 210 0.72 5.23 -9.16
C PHE A 210 0.40 3.76 -8.87
N THR A 211 1.43 3.04 -8.45
CA THR A 211 1.33 1.67 -7.95
C THR A 211 2.02 1.57 -6.60
N GLY A 212 1.43 0.82 -5.67
CA GLY A 212 1.89 0.68 -4.28
C GLY A 212 1.19 1.67 -3.35
N ALA A 213 1.53 1.61 -2.07
CA ALA A 213 0.97 2.53 -1.08
C ALA A 213 1.87 3.75 -0.91
N THR A 214 1.24 4.91 -0.79
CA THR A 214 1.88 6.21 -0.54
C THR A 214 2.42 6.34 0.89
N TYR A 215 2.09 5.39 1.79
CA TYR A 215 2.69 5.26 3.11
C TYR A 215 2.75 3.79 3.57
N SER A 216 3.56 3.50 4.58
CA SER A 216 3.71 2.13 5.10
C SER A 216 2.47 1.69 5.90
N PRO A 217 1.94 0.46 5.70
CA PRO A 217 0.89 -0.09 6.55
C PRO A 217 1.27 -0.15 8.04
N ASP A 218 2.57 -0.24 8.35
CA ASP A 218 3.12 -0.25 9.71
C ASP A 218 2.63 0.94 10.56
N THR A 219 2.42 2.10 9.93
CA THR A 219 1.94 3.33 10.59
C THR A 219 0.60 3.15 11.32
N ILE A 220 -0.20 2.16 10.90
CA ILE A 220 -1.54 1.89 11.44
C ILE A 220 -1.70 0.46 11.97
N THR A 221 -0.66 -0.40 11.88
CA THR A 221 -0.73 -1.78 12.36
C THR A 221 -1.11 -1.84 13.84
N GLY A 222 -2.07 -2.71 14.17
CA GLY A 222 -2.55 -2.93 15.54
C GLY A 222 -3.46 -1.82 16.08
N MET A 223 -3.73 -0.76 15.31
CA MET A 223 -4.69 0.28 15.71
C MET A 223 -6.13 -0.15 15.42
N SER A 224 -7.10 0.51 16.07
CA SER A 224 -8.51 0.46 15.65
C SER A 224 -8.81 1.57 14.65
N TRP A 225 -9.88 1.42 13.86
CA TRP A 225 -10.37 2.50 12.98
C TRP A 225 -10.59 3.81 13.74
N GLN A 226 -11.18 3.75 14.93
CA GLN A 226 -11.42 4.92 15.77
C GLN A 226 -10.12 5.55 16.26
N ALA A 227 -9.12 4.73 16.62
CA ALA A 227 -7.81 5.24 17.03
C ALA A 227 -7.12 5.96 15.88
N VAL A 228 -7.11 5.37 14.67
CA VAL A 228 -6.57 6.05 13.47
C VAL A 228 -7.33 7.35 13.22
N ALA A 229 -8.66 7.32 13.15
CA ALA A 229 -9.46 8.53 12.93
C ALA A 229 -9.24 9.63 13.99
N GLY A 230 -9.01 9.24 15.25
CA GLY A 230 -8.63 10.16 16.32
C GLY A 230 -7.26 10.80 16.10
N THR A 231 -6.26 10.03 15.68
CA THR A 231 -4.93 10.58 15.36
C THR A 231 -4.94 11.54 14.16
N LEU A 232 -5.85 11.35 13.20
CA LEU A 232 -6.00 12.26 12.07
C LEU A 232 -6.48 13.67 12.48
N GLN A 233 -7.07 13.83 13.67
CA GLN A 233 -7.44 15.14 14.22
C GLN A 233 -6.23 15.91 14.78
N GLN A 234 -5.03 15.33 14.73
CA GLN A 234 -3.80 15.90 15.26
C GLN A 234 -2.78 15.96 14.12
N PRO A 235 -2.55 17.13 13.49
CA PRO A 235 -1.78 17.24 12.25
C PRO A 235 -0.32 16.80 12.42
N ASP A 236 0.19 16.91 13.65
CA ASP A 236 1.55 16.50 13.98
C ASP A 236 1.75 15.01 14.24
N SER A 237 0.67 14.25 14.37
CA SER A 237 0.75 12.80 14.59
C SER A 237 1.42 12.09 13.40
N THR A 238 2.08 10.96 13.67
CA THR A 238 2.68 10.12 12.63
C THR A 238 1.64 9.70 11.59
N GLN A 239 0.43 9.35 12.05
CA GLN A 239 -0.67 8.93 11.20
C GLN A 239 -1.19 10.08 10.33
N ALA A 240 -1.36 11.29 10.87
CA ALA A 240 -1.79 12.44 10.09
C ALA A 240 -0.76 12.79 9.01
N LYS A 241 0.53 12.87 9.36
CA LYS A 241 1.62 13.16 8.41
C LYS A 241 1.69 12.13 7.28
N ALA A 242 1.42 10.86 7.56
CA ALA A 242 1.37 9.83 6.53
C ALA A 242 0.07 9.93 5.70
N ILE A 243 -1.09 9.83 6.36
CA ILE A 243 -2.39 9.61 5.70
C ILE A 243 -2.93 10.90 5.08
N ILE A 244 -2.91 12.02 5.80
CA ILE A 244 -3.36 13.32 5.25
C ILE A 244 -2.36 13.80 4.19
N GLY A 245 -1.06 13.57 4.42
CA GLY A 245 -0.02 13.83 3.43
C GLY A 245 -0.26 13.11 2.11
N SER A 246 -0.59 11.82 2.19
CA SER A 246 -0.97 11.01 1.03
C SER A 246 -2.26 11.51 0.38
N ALA A 247 -3.27 11.87 1.19
CA ALA A 247 -4.52 12.43 0.69
C ALA A 247 -4.30 13.76 -0.04
N ASN A 248 -3.35 14.58 0.39
CA ASN A 248 -2.98 15.83 -0.28
C ASN A 248 -2.31 15.58 -1.65
N LEU A 249 -1.45 14.56 -1.77
CA LEU A 249 -0.88 14.16 -3.06
C LEU A 249 -1.96 13.68 -4.04
N ILE A 250 -2.90 12.85 -3.56
CA ILE A 250 -4.05 12.38 -4.34
C ILE A 250 -4.94 13.57 -4.73
N THR A 251 -5.20 14.49 -3.79
CA THR A 251 -5.98 15.71 -4.04
C THR A 251 -5.33 16.55 -5.15
N ALA A 252 -4.01 16.73 -5.12
CA ALA A 252 -3.28 17.43 -6.17
C ALA A 252 -3.46 16.75 -7.53
N ALA A 253 -3.34 15.42 -7.61
CA ALA A 253 -3.59 14.70 -8.87
C ALA A 253 -5.03 14.87 -9.38
N VAL A 254 -6.02 14.89 -8.48
CA VAL A 254 -7.42 15.17 -8.83
C VAL A 254 -7.61 16.61 -9.31
N CYS A 255 -6.96 17.60 -8.68
CA CYS A 255 -6.99 19.00 -9.13
C CYS A 255 -6.44 19.15 -10.56
N LYS A 256 -5.32 18.47 -10.87
CA LYS A 256 -4.77 18.44 -12.24
C LYS A 256 -5.78 17.94 -13.28
N ILE A 257 -6.50 16.85 -13.00
CA ILE A 257 -7.42 16.25 -13.97
C ILE A 257 -8.78 16.97 -14.03
N THR A 258 -9.13 17.77 -13.03
CA THR A 258 -10.37 18.56 -12.98
C THR A 258 -10.17 20.00 -13.46
N GLY A 259 -8.93 20.42 -13.72
CA GLY A 259 -8.63 21.81 -14.08
C GLY A 259 -8.84 22.74 -12.89
N ASP A 260 -8.33 22.35 -11.72
CA ASP A 260 -8.40 23.10 -10.47
C ASP A 260 -9.82 23.33 -9.92
N GLN A 261 -10.70 22.34 -10.08
CA GLN A 261 -12.07 22.40 -9.57
C GLN A 261 -12.36 21.29 -8.53
N PRO A 262 -12.98 21.61 -7.38
CA PRO A 262 -13.43 22.94 -6.96
C PRO A 262 -12.29 23.83 -6.45
N ALA A 263 -12.40 25.13 -6.72
CA ALA A 263 -11.42 26.11 -6.25
C ALA A 263 -11.25 26.10 -4.71
N THR A 264 -12.30 25.79 -3.94
CA THR A 264 -12.25 25.68 -2.47
C THR A 264 -11.26 24.62 -1.98
N VAL A 265 -10.91 23.65 -2.83
CA VAL A 265 -9.92 22.60 -2.55
C VAL A 265 -8.61 22.91 -3.28
N CYS A 266 -8.69 23.14 -4.59
CA CYS A 266 -7.53 23.21 -5.47
C CYS A 266 -6.76 24.53 -5.41
N ALA A 267 -7.38 25.63 -4.98
CA ALA A 267 -6.69 26.92 -4.89
C ALA A 267 -5.80 27.07 -3.64
N SER A 268 -5.79 26.09 -2.73
CA SER A 268 -4.90 26.15 -1.56
C SER A 268 -3.43 26.09 -1.99
N ALA A 269 -2.59 26.92 -1.36
CA ALA A 269 -1.16 26.98 -1.69
C ALA A 269 -0.48 25.62 -1.51
N THR A 270 -0.90 24.85 -0.51
CA THR A 270 -0.46 23.48 -0.26
C THR A 270 -0.68 22.59 -1.48
N ILE A 271 -1.91 22.53 -1.99
CA ILE A 271 -2.25 21.67 -3.13
C ILE A 271 -1.53 22.15 -4.40
N GLN A 272 -1.55 23.45 -4.69
CA GLN A 272 -0.84 23.99 -5.87
C GLN A 272 0.67 23.74 -5.84
N ASN A 273 1.29 23.70 -4.66
CA ASN A 273 2.70 23.35 -4.54
C ASN A 273 2.93 21.86 -4.78
N LEU A 274 2.06 20.99 -4.28
CA LEU A 274 2.13 19.55 -4.53
C LEU A 274 1.90 19.20 -6.00
N GLU A 275 1.00 19.87 -6.69
CA GLU A 275 0.78 19.71 -8.13
C GLU A 275 2.07 19.88 -8.96
N LYS A 276 2.95 20.79 -8.55
CA LYS A 276 4.25 21.01 -9.21
C LYS A 276 5.23 19.85 -9.01
N THR A 277 4.98 18.99 -8.02
CA THR A 277 5.81 17.81 -7.72
C THR A 277 5.37 16.56 -8.47
N LEU A 278 4.19 16.57 -9.11
CA LEU A 278 3.67 15.44 -9.90
C LEU A 278 4.35 15.41 -11.28
N LYS A 279 5.58 14.86 -11.33
CA LYS A 279 6.44 14.83 -12.51
C LYS A 279 6.88 13.43 -12.89
#